data_AF-F6FIW6-F1
#
_entry.id   AF-F6FIW6-F1
#
_cell.length_a   1.000
_cell.length_b   1.000
_cell.length_c   1.000
_cell.angle_alpha   90.00
_cell.angle_beta   90.00
_cell.angle_gamma   90.00
#
_symmetry.space_group_name_H-M   'P 1'
#
loop_
_entity.id
_entity.type
_entity.pdbx_description
1 polymer ?
#
loop_
_entity_poly.entity_id
_entity_poly.type
_entity_poly.pdbx_seq_one_letter_code
_entity_poly.pdbx_strand_id
1 'polypeptide(L)'
;MVSKSTLAAVSALGAGAAATGGVVGHKYFFQNKDSLLSKLQEKIKDAPHKKILTSKKDGIWNSWKEFYGAEATVPITGISKDTLPQWCEESLSGNDESKMDLVSKWCVVNTRSTREELKAGALELLDEDGGTKWEDAWDVYNAGKGDQGIVDSTFTSKNITEKAKGGPALKEWCVTYLNKKMYEFFEKGKSYEKLSKWCVKQKQSTTV
;
A
#
# COMPACT_ATOMS: atom_id res chain seq x y z
N MET A 1 45.76 -31.18 -46.14
CA MET A 1 45.46 -30.25 -47.26
C MET A 1 44.40 -29.28 -46.79
N VAL A 2 44.74 -28.01 -46.86
CA VAL A 2 43.91 -26.84 -46.54
C VAL A 2 42.86 -26.66 -47.63
N SER A 3 41.60 -26.35 -47.26
CA SER A 3 40.77 -25.52 -48.12
C SER A 3 40.02 -24.50 -47.27
N LYS A 4 40.37 -23.24 -47.52
CA LYS A 4 39.79 -22.03 -46.94
C LYS A 4 38.71 -21.55 -47.92
N SER A 5 37.50 -21.33 -47.42
CA SER A 5 36.51 -20.52 -48.14
C SER A 5 36.28 -19.24 -47.35
N THR A 6 36.89 -18.18 -47.86
CA THR A 6 36.65 -16.79 -47.44
C THR A 6 35.42 -16.29 -48.20
N LEU A 7 34.43 -15.77 -47.48
CA LEU A 7 33.45 -14.83 -48.03
C LEU A 7 33.27 -13.71 -47.02
N ALA A 8 33.76 -12.53 -47.39
CA ALA A 8 33.43 -11.28 -46.75
C ALA A 8 32.17 -10.72 -47.40
N ALA A 9 31.21 -10.26 -46.59
CA ALA A 9 30.17 -9.35 -47.04
C ALA A 9 29.98 -8.28 -45.97
N VAL A 10 30.45 -7.08 -46.31
CA VAL A 10 30.14 -5.82 -45.63
C VAL A 10 28.71 -5.45 -45.97
N SER A 11 27.88 -5.17 -44.96
CA SER A 11 26.72 -4.30 -45.13
C SER A 11 26.60 -3.39 -43.93
N ALA A 12 26.82 -2.11 -44.18
CA ALA A 12 26.58 -1.00 -43.27
C ALA A 12 25.07 -0.71 -43.22
N LEU A 13 24.49 -0.64 -42.03
CA LEU A 13 23.20 0.00 -41.80
C LEU A 13 23.19 0.70 -40.43
N GLY A 14 23.16 2.03 -40.49
CA GLY A 14 22.31 2.86 -39.64
C GLY A 14 22.79 3.18 -38.22
N ALA A 15 23.39 4.35 -38.05
CA ALA A 15 23.26 5.10 -36.81
C ALA A 15 21.80 5.56 -36.66
N GLY A 16 21.12 5.22 -35.56
CA GLY A 16 19.79 5.71 -35.24
C GLY A 16 19.12 5.05 -34.02
N ALA A 17 19.01 5.83 -32.94
CA ALA A 17 18.08 5.71 -31.81
C ALA A 17 18.26 4.58 -30.76
N ALA A 18 18.97 4.94 -29.69
CA ALA A 18 18.65 4.70 -28.28
C ALA A 18 17.94 3.38 -27.89
N ALA A 19 18.74 2.36 -27.56
CA ALA A 19 18.35 1.31 -26.65
C ALA A 19 18.13 1.90 -25.24
N THR A 20 16.88 2.20 -24.88
CA THR A 20 16.48 2.52 -23.50
C THR A 20 15.25 1.71 -23.12
N GLY A 21 15.42 0.38 -23.07
CA GLY A 21 14.37 -0.53 -22.64
C GLY A 21 14.97 -1.75 -21.96
N GLY A 22 14.99 -1.75 -20.63
CA GLY A 22 15.08 -2.98 -19.85
C GLY A 22 16.47 -3.53 -19.54
N VAL A 23 17.35 -2.75 -18.89
CA VAL A 23 18.47 -3.35 -18.11
C VAL A 23 18.61 -2.65 -16.76
N VAL A 24 17.54 -2.68 -15.95
CA VAL A 24 17.62 -2.39 -14.51
C VAL A 24 16.91 -3.51 -13.77
N GLY A 25 17.43 -4.73 -13.87
CA GLY A 25 16.83 -5.90 -13.21
C GLY A 25 17.79 -7.02 -12.83
N HIS A 26 18.96 -7.11 -13.47
CA HIS A 26 19.79 -8.31 -13.31
C HIS A 26 20.86 -8.27 -12.23
N LYS A 27 21.20 -7.11 -11.64
CA LYS A 27 22.29 -7.06 -10.66
C LYS A 27 21.88 -7.54 -9.25
N TYR A 28 20.59 -7.56 -8.94
CA TYR A 28 20.06 -8.01 -7.63
C TYR A 28 19.48 -9.42 -7.62
N PHE A 29 19.28 -10.06 -8.78
CA PHE A 29 18.56 -11.33 -8.86
C PHE A 29 19.40 -12.57 -8.48
N PHE A 30 20.72 -12.44 -8.32
CA PHE A 30 21.61 -13.61 -8.24
C PHE A 30 22.62 -13.63 -7.09
N GLN A 31 22.57 -12.71 -6.12
CA GLN A 31 23.66 -12.65 -5.12
C GLN A 31 23.44 -13.36 -3.79
N ASN A 32 22.24 -13.75 -3.36
CA ASN A 32 22.10 -14.53 -2.11
C ASN A 32 20.80 -15.35 -2.07
N LYS A 33 20.84 -16.60 -2.54
CA LYS A 33 19.68 -17.52 -2.48
C LYS A 33 19.12 -17.74 -1.06
N ASP A 34 19.94 -17.48 -0.02
CA ASP A 34 19.56 -17.64 1.39
C ASP A 34 19.23 -16.34 2.14
N SER A 35 19.17 -15.20 1.43
CA SER A 35 18.80 -13.94 2.08
C SER A 35 17.32 -13.91 2.48
N LEU A 36 16.99 -13.10 3.50
CA LEU A 36 15.61 -12.81 3.86
C LEU A 36 14.86 -12.18 2.68
N LEU A 37 15.53 -11.38 1.85
CA LEU A 37 14.97 -10.84 0.62
C LEU A 37 14.46 -11.94 -0.31
N SER A 38 15.30 -12.93 -0.64
CA SER A 38 14.90 -14.02 -1.54
C SER A 38 13.74 -14.85 -0.97
N LYS A 39 13.76 -15.13 0.34
CA LYS A 39 12.66 -15.83 1.03
C LYS A 39 11.36 -15.02 1.01
N LEU A 40 11.44 -13.70 1.23
CA LEU A 40 10.27 -12.82 1.14
C LEU A 40 9.72 -12.72 -0.28
N GLN A 41 10.60 -12.59 -1.29
CA GLN A 41 10.20 -12.56 -2.70
C GLN A 41 9.41 -13.82 -3.07
N GLU A 42 9.89 -14.98 -2.66
CA GLU A 42 9.19 -16.25 -2.88
C GLU A 42 7.84 -16.29 -2.15
N LYS A 43 7.80 -15.83 -0.89
CA LYS A 43 6.57 -15.80 -0.07
C LYS A 43 5.48 -14.90 -0.67
N ILE A 44 5.84 -13.81 -1.36
CA ILE A 44 4.89 -12.84 -1.92
C ILE A 44 4.74 -12.92 -3.44
N LYS A 45 5.32 -13.93 -4.10
CA LYS A 45 5.34 -14.04 -5.57
C LYS A 45 3.94 -13.97 -6.20
N ASP A 46 2.93 -14.52 -5.51
CA ASP A 46 1.54 -14.55 -5.95
C ASP A 46 0.74 -13.33 -5.49
N ALA A 47 1.39 -12.36 -4.85
CA ALA A 47 0.81 -11.14 -4.32
C ALA A 47 1.45 -9.89 -4.96
N PRO A 48 1.13 -9.56 -6.23
CA PRO A 48 1.78 -8.47 -6.98
C PRO A 48 1.56 -7.07 -6.37
N HIS A 49 0.61 -6.94 -5.46
CA HIS A 49 0.34 -5.72 -4.68
C HIS A 49 1.24 -5.58 -3.45
N LYS A 50 2.04 -6.59 -3.12
CA LYS A 50 3.02 -6.51 -2.03
C LYS A 50 4.35 -6.05 -2.63
N LYS A 51 4.91 -4.98 -2.08
CA LYS A 51 6.22 -4.46 -2.47
C LYS A 51 7.19 -4.54 -1.31
N ILE A 52 8.35 -5.15 -1.54
CA ILE A 52 9.45 -5.15 -0.58
C ILE A 52 10.23 -3.83 -0.75
N LEU A 53 10.43 -3.11 0.34
CA LEU A 53 11.19 -1.87 0.41
C LEU A 53 12.68 -2.19 0.58
N THR A 54 13.35 -2.49 -0.53
CA THR A 54 14.77 -2.89 -0.55
C THR A 54 15.76 -1.74 -0.43
N SER A 55 15.29 -0.50 -0.55
CA SER A 55 16.13 0.70 -0.51
C SER A 55 15.59 1.71 0.47
N LYS A 56 16.45 2.24 1.34
CA LYS A 56 16.08 3.35 2.25
C LYS A 56 15.73 4.66 1.53
N LYS A 57 16.04 4.77 0.23
CA LYS A 57 15.71 5.93 -0.61
C LYS A 57 14.34 5.82 -1.29
N ASP A 58 13.60 4.74 -1.07
CA ASP A 58 12.27 4.58 -1.65
C ASP A 58 11.31 5.65 -1.11
N GLY A 59 10.62 6.38 -1.99
CA GLY A 59 9.71 7.46 -1.61
C GLY A 59 8.54 7.00 -0.73
N ILE A 60 8.21 5.71 -0.72
CA ILE A 60 7.19 5.14 0.17
C ILE A 60 7.54 5.36 1.64
N TRP A 61 8.84 5.40 1.99
CA TRP A 61 9.28 5.63 3.36
C TRP A 61 8.84 6.97 3.93
N ASN A 62 8.59 7.98 3.10
CA ASN A 62 8.10 9.28 3.55
C ASN A 62 6.76 9.19 4.30
N SER A 63 5.95 8.19 3.97
CA SER A 63 4.67 7.91 4.61
C SER A 63 4.74 6.70 5.53
N TRP A 64 5.32 5.59 5.05
CA TRP A 64 5.25 4.31 5.75
C TRP A 64 5.90 4.32 7.14
N LYS A 65 6.98 5.09 7.33
CA LYS A 65 7.66 5.20 8.63
C LYS A 65 6.81 5.85 9.71
N GLU A 66 5.83 6.68 9.33
CA GLU A 66 4.95 7.33 10.29
C GLU A 66 3.99 6.31 10.94
N PHE A 67 3.61 5.23 10.24
CA PHE A 67 2.89 4.12 10.87
C PHE A 67 3.70 3.45 11.97
N TYR A 68 4.99 3.22 11.71
CA TYR A 68 5.90 2.67 12.72
C TYR A 68 6.03 3.60 13.94
N GLY A 69 6.13 4.91 13.70
CA GLY A 69 6.22 5.90 14.77
C GLY A 69 4.92 6.10 15.58
N ALA A 70 3.78 5.68 15.03
CA ALA A 70 2.47 5.79 15.70
C ALA A 70 2.11 4.58 16.58
N GLU A 71 2.90 3.50 16.52
CA GLU A 71 2.71 2.34 17.39
C GLU A 71 2.95 2.74 18.85
N ALA A 72 2.05 2.30 19.75
CA ALA A 72 2.13 2.65 21.18
C ALA A 72 3.39 2.09 21.84
N THR A 73 3.92 0.98 21.32
CA THR A 73 5.16 0.34 21.76
C THR A 73 6.09 0.21 20.56
N VAL A 74 7.37 0.55 20.75
CA VAL A 74 8.40 0.42 19.71
C VAL A 74 8.47 -1.05 19.24
N PRO A 75 8.09 -1.36 17.99
CA PRO A 75 7.96 -2.74 17.53
C PRO A 75 9.29 -3.49 17.41
N ILE A 76 10.40 -2.77 17.22
CA ILE A 76 11.74 -3.34 17.06
C ILE A 76 12.68 -2.60 18.01
N THR A 77 13.21 -3.31 19.00
CA THR A 77 14.08 -2.72 20.02
C THR A 77 15.25 -1.97 19.40
N GLY A 78 15.41 -0.70 19.78
CA GLY A 78 16.51 0.16 19.33
C GLY A 78 16.33 0.77 17.93
N ILE A 79 15.22 0.53 17.25
CA ILE A 79 14.92 1.11 15.93
C ILE A 79 13.86 2.20 16.09
N SER A 80 14.14 3.37 15.52
CA SER A 80 13.19 4.49 15.46
C SER A 80 12.56 4.53 14.06
N LYS A 81 11.51 5.35 13.90
CA LYS A 81 10.90 5.55 12.57
C LYS A 81 11.92 6.02 11.51
N ASP A 82 12.92 6.81 11.91
CA ASP A 82 13.91 7.35 10.99
C ASP A 82 15.02 6.35 10.65
N THR A 83 15.31 5.40 11.55
CA THR A 83 16.30 4.33 11.29
C THR A 83 15.68 3.07 10.68
N LEU A 84 14.36 2.93 10.69
CA LEU A 84 13.63 1.80 10.10
C LEU A 84 13.98 1.53 8.62
N PRO A 85 14.05 2.54 7.72
CA PRO A 85 14.41 2.30 6.32
C PRO A 85 15.77 1.64 6.16
N GLN A 86 16.76 2.08 6.95
CA GLN A 86 18.09 1.51 6.96
C GLN A 86 18.08 0.10 7.56
N TRP A 87 17.37 -0.11 8.66
CA TRP A 87 17.22 -1.43 9.27
C TRP A 87 16.63 -2.46 8.30
N CYS A 88 15.65 -2.07 7.48
CA CYS A 88 15.08 -2.94 6.46
C CYS A 88 16.10 -3.33 5.38
N GLU A 89 16.84 -2.37 4.84
CA GLU A 89 17.89 -2.61 3.84
C GLU A 89 18.95 -3.60 4.36
N GLU A 90 19.42 -3.40 5.59
CA GLU A 90 20.40 -4.27 6.24
C GLU A 90 19.83 -5.66 6.56
N SER A 91 18.62 -5.72 7.13
CA SER A 91 18.00 -6.99 7.53
C SER A 91 17.65 -7.86 6.32
N LEU A 92 17.09 -7.26 5.26
CA LEU A 92 16.74 -7.98 4.03
C LEU A 92 17.96 -8.60 3.34
N SER A 93 19.12 -7.96 3.45
CA SER A 93 20.39 -8.45 2.89
C SER A 93 20.97 -9.63 3.68
N GLY A 94 20.60 -9.76 4.95
CA GLY A 94 21.05 -10.84 5.84
C GLY A 94 20.24 -12.13 5.69
N ASN A 95 20.54 -13.11 6.55
CA ASN A 95 19.92 -14.44 6.59
C ASN A 95 19.32 -14.81 7.96
N ASP A 96 19.21 -13.83 8.87
CA ASP A 96 18.70 -14.02 10.23
C ASP A 96 17.18 -14.25 10.23
N GLU A 97 16.78 -15.51 10.23
CA GLU A 97 15.37 -15.91 10.17
C GLU A 97 14.53 -15.41 11.35
N SER A 98 15.16 -15.11 12.50
CA SER A 98 14.44 -14.55 13.66
C SER A 98 13.79 -13.20 13.35
N LYS A 99 14.27 -12.51 12.32
CA LYS A 99 13.73 -11.23 11.85
C LYS A 99 12.63 -11.37 10.81
N MET A 100 12.32 -12.58 10.33
CA MET A 100 11.42 -12.81 9.20
C MET A 100 10.05 -12.14 9.38
N ASP A 101 9.47 -12.25 10.56
CA ASP A 101 8.16 -11.66 10.85
C ASP A 101 8.24 -10.13 10.90
N LEU A 102 9.32 -9.58 11.46
CA LEU A 102 9.55 -8.14 11.53
C LEU A 102 9.78 -7.54 10.14
N VAL A 103 10.60 -8.19 9.30
CA VAL A 103 10.82 -7.72 7.91
C VAL A 103 9.57 -7.90 7.06
N SER A 104 8.78 -8.97 7.28
CA SER A 104 7.48 -9.15 6.63
C SER A 104 6.50 -8.04 6.99
N LYS A 105 6.46 -7.62 8.26
CA LYS A 105 5.55 -6.58 8.75
C LYS A 105 5.98 -5.19 8.31
N TRP A 106 7.27 -4.87 8.42
CA TRP A 106 7.75 -3.48 8.34
C TRP A 106 8.50 -3.14 7.05
N CYS A 107 9.04 -4.13 6.34
CA CYS A 107 9.76 -3.92 5.08
C CYS A 107 8.93 -4.30 3.86
N VAL A 108 7.71 -4.81 4.04
CA VAL A 108 6.78 -5.13 2.95
C VAL A 108 5.52 -4.28 3.10
N VAL A 109 5.17 -3.58 2.03
CA VAL A 109 4.00 -2.71 1.99
C VAL A 109 2.95 -3.23 1.02
N ASN A 110 1.68 -2.93 1.32
CA ASN A 110 0.59 -3.12 0.36
C ASN A 110 0.46 -1.87 -0.51
N THR A 111 0.59 -2.02 -1.83
CA THR A 111 0.51 -0.94 -2.83
C THR A 111 -0.89 -0.77 -3.41
N ARG A 112 -1.86 -1.58 -2.98
CA ARG A 112 -3.28 -1.32 -3.24
C ARG A 112 -3.71 -0.02 -2.58
N SER A 113 -4.62 0.66 -3.24
CA SER A 113 -5.51 1.64 -2.63
C SER A 113 -6.41 0.95 -1.60
N THR A 114 -6.92 1.73 -0.65
CA THR A 114 -7.90 1.21 0.31
C THR A 114 -9.14 0.66 -0.41
N ARG A 115 -9.58 1.32 -1.49
CA ARG A 115 -10.65 0.81 -2.38
C ARG A 115 -10.35 -0.58 -2.92
N GLU A 116 -9.18 -0.77 -3.52
CA GLU A 116 -8.78 -2.07 -4.09
C GLU A 116 -8.71 -3.16 -3.01
N GLU A 117 -8.22 -2.81 -1.81
CA GLU A 117 -8.12 -3.75 -0.69
C GLU A 117 -9.49 -4.14 -0.13
N LEU A 118 -10.40 -3.17 0.04
CA LEU A 118 -11.77 -3.44 0.50
C LEU A 118 -12.54 -4.32 -0.50
N LYS A 119 -12.40 -4.04 -1.81
CA LYS A 119 -13.00 -4.86 -2.86
C LYS A 119 -12.41 -6.28 -2.90
N ALA A 120 -11.11 -6.42 -2.69
CA ALA A 120 -10.48 -7.73 -2.59
C ALA A 120 -11.00 -8.53 -1.38
N GLY A 121 -11.45 -7.84 -0.32
CA GLY A 121 -12.17 -8.41 0.82
C GLY A 121 -13.67 -8.65 0.59
N ALA A 122 -14.16 -8.53 -0.66
CA ALA A 122 -15.56 -8.67 -1.03
C ALA A 122 -16.52 -7.68 -0.32
N LEU A 123 -16.02 -6.49 0.01
CA LEU A 123 -16.86 -5.39 0.52
C LEU A 123 -17.34 -4.52 -0.64
N GLU A 124 -18.64 -4.25 -0.67
CA GLU A 124 -19.25 -3.30 -1.61
C GLU A 124 -19.08 -1.88 -1.08
N LEU A 125 -18.64 -0.97 -1.93
CA LEU A 125 -18.41 0.42 -1.54
C LEU A 125 -19.64 1.29 -1.80
N LEU A 126 -19.81 2.34 -0.99
CA LEU A 126 -20.90 3.31 -1.15
C LEU A 126 -20.68 4.28 -2.32
N ASP A 127 -19.43 4.46 -2.78
CA ASP A 127 -19.06 5.42 -3.83
C ASP A 127 -19.36 4.98 -5.25
N GLU A 128 -19.70 3.70 -5.43
CA GLU A 128 -20.18 3.14 -6.69
C GLU A 128 -21.67 3.41 -6.92
N ASP A 129 -22.38 3.86 -5.88
CA ASP A 129 -23.79 4.20 -5.96
C ASP A 129 -24.02 5.72 -6.00
N GLY A 130 -24.87 6.19 -6.91
CA GLY A 130 -25.36 7.57 -6.95
C GLY A 130 -26.55 7.82 -5.99
N GLY A 131 -26.83 9.10 -5.68
CA GLY A 131 -28.10 9.52 -5.05
C GLY A 131 -28.13 9.56 -3.51
N THR A 132 -29.34 9.39 -2.95
CA THR A 132 -29.72 9.53 -1.52
C THR A 132 -29.06 8.53 -0.56
N LYS A 133 -28.36 7.51 -1.07
CA LYS A 133 -27.71 6.48 -0.24
C LYS A 133 -26.63 7.03 0.69
N TRP A 134 -25.95 8.11 0.28
CA TRP A 134 -24.98 8.78 1.15
C TRP A 134 -25.65 9.49 2.32
N GLU A 135 -26.86 10.00 2.10
CA GLU A 135 -27.67 10.59 3.15
C GLU A 135 -28.13 9.49 4.12
N ASP A 136 -28.57 8.33 3.63
CA ASP A 136 -28.96 7.20 4.49
C ASP A 136 -27.75 6.63 5.27
N ALA A 137 -26.59 6.52 4.61
CA ALA A 137 -25.34 6.15 5.26
C ALA A 137 -24.92 7.16 6.34
N TRP A 138 -25.22 8.45 6.13
CA TRP A 138 -25.01 9.47 7.14
C TRP A 138 -25.89 9.26 8.38
N ASP A 139 -27.16 8.88 8.23
CA ASP A 139 -28.02 8.60 9.38
C ASP A 139 -27.46 7.45 10.23
N VAL A 140 -27.00 6.38 9.57
CA VAL A 140 -26.33 5.24 10.23
C VAL A 140 -25.06 5.68 10.94
N TYR A 141 -24.22 6.47 10.27
CA TYR A 141 -23.02 7.03 10.87
C TYR A 141 -23.35 7.90 12.08
N ASN A 142 -24.29 8.84 11.95
CA ASN A 142 -24.57 9.82 12.99
C ASN A 142 -25.19 9.16 14.24
N ALA A 143 -26.01 8.13 14.06
CA ALA A 143 -26.56 7.32 15.15
C ALA A 143 -25.52 6.39 15.78
N GLY A 144 -24.59 5.84 15.00
CA GLY A 144 -23.68 4.76 15.43
C GLY A 144 -22.22 5.16 15.65
N LYS A 145 -21.84 6.43 15.46
CA LYS A 145 -20.43 6.85 15.47
C LYS A 145 -19.74 6.61 16.80
N GLY A 146 -20.32 7.04 17.92
CA GLY A 146 -19.71 6.93 19.26
C GLY A 146 -18.20 7.22 19.26
N ASP A 147 -17.42 6.38 19.93
CA ASP A 147 -15.95 6.43 19.95
C ASP A 147 -15.30 5.99 18.62
N GLN A 148 -16.07 5.38 17.72
CA GLN A 148 -15.64 4.94 16.39
C GLN A 148 -15.89 5.98 15.29
N GLY A 149 -16.25 7.19 15.69
CA GLY A 149 -16.48 8.30 14.78
C GLY A 149 -15.25 8.69 13.98
N ILE A 150 -15.49 9.37 12.86
CA ILE A 150 -14.44 9.96 12.05
C ILE A 150 -13.83 11.12 12.84
N VAL A 151 -12.53 11.01 13.15
CA VAL A 151 -11.77 12.02 13.91
C VAL A 151 -10.82 12.69 12.92
N ASP A 152 -11.41 13.47 12.03
CA ASP A 152 -10.72 14.20 10.98
C ASP A 152 -11.16 15.66 11.06
N SER A 153 -10.23 16.61 11.13
CA SER A 153 -10.55 18.03 11.32
C SER A 153 -11.33 18.61 10.15
N THR A 154 -11.08 18.15 8.92
CA THR A 154 -11.81 18.58 7.70
C THR A 154 -13.25 18.08 7.70
N PHE A 155 -13.52 16.98 8.40
CA PHE A 155 -14.85 16.39 8.57
C PHE A 155 -15.59 16.93 9.81
N THR A 156 -14.91 17.02 10.95
CA THR A 156 -15.49 17.34 12.26
C THR A 156 -15.71 18.84 12.49
N SER A 157 -14.88 19.71 11.92
CA SER A 157 -15.00 21.18 12.07
C SER A 157 -16.32 21.74 11.55
N LYS A 158 -17.02 21.00 10.68
CA LYS A 158 -18.27 21.42 10.06
C LYS A 158 -19.49 21.27 10.99
N ASN A 159 -19.36 20.65 12.18
CA ASN A 159 -20.45 20.40 13.16
C ASN A 159 -21.78 19.99 12.51
N ILE A 160 -21.69 19.10 11.51
CA ILE A 160 -22.84 18.76 10.68
C ILE A 160 -23.75 17.81 11.48
N THR A 161 -25.01 18.20 11.63
CA THR A 161 -26.08 17.36 12.18
C THR A 161 -27.12 17.00 11.13
N GLU A 162 -27.27 17.85 10.10
CA GLU A 162 -28.26 17.71 9.03
C GLU A 162 -27.84 16.69 7.96
N LYS A 163 -28.75 15.77 7.65
CA LYS A 163 -28.59 14.71 6.64
C LYS A 163 -28.15 15.23 5.25
N ALA A 164 -28.78 16.31 4.77
CA ALA A 164 -28.50 16.91 3.46
C ALA A 164 -27.08 17.48 3.32
N LYS A 165 -26.42 17.82 4.43
CA LYS A 165 -25.01 18.27 4.46
C LYS A 165 -24.07 17.13 4.85
N GLY A 166 -24.55 16.21 5.69
CA GLY A 166 -23.78 15.11 6.24
C GLY A 166 -23.46 14.03 5.22
N GLY A 167 -24.44 13.65 4.39
CA GLY A 167 -24.23 12.69 3.31
C GLY A 167 -23.13 13.10 2.33
N PRO A 168 -23.17 14.32 1.75
CA PRO A 168 -22.10 14.84 0.91
C PRO A 168 -20.73 14.90 1.62
N ALA A 169 -20.69 15.31 2.89
CA ALA A 169 -19.44 15.36 3.65
C ALA A 169 -18.85 13.95 3.90
N LEU A 170 -19.70 12.96 4.19
CA LEU A 170 -19.28 11.57 4.35
C LEU A 170 -18.78 10.99 3.02
N LYS A 171 -19.46 11.29 1.91
CA LYS A 171 -19.00 10.94 0.57
C LYS A 171 -17.62 11.51 0.27
N GLU A 172 -17.44 12.81 0.49
CA GLU A 172 -16.18 13.52 0.26
C GLU A 172 -15.04 12.90 1.07
N TRP A 173 -15.30 12.61 2.36
CA TRP A 173 -14.34 11.95 3.24
C TRP A 173 -13.99 10.55 2.71
N CYS A 174 -14.98 9.73 2.43
CA CYS A 174 -14.78 8.38 1.90
C CYS A 174 -13.99 8.39 0.58
N VAL A 175 -14.36 9.21 -0.40
CA VAL A 175 -13.69 9.28 -1.71
C VAL A 175 -12.24 9.75 -1.57
N THR A 176 -11.98 10.74 -0.71
CA THR A 176 -10.63 11.24 -0.42
C THR A 176 -9.71 10.12 0.05
N TYR A 177 -10.22 9.27 0.95
CA TYR A 177 -9.39 8.28 1.63
C TYR A 177 -9.40 6.90 1.00
N LEU A 178 -10.45 6.53 0.26
CA LEU A 178 -10.52 5.27 -0.50
C LEU A 178 -9.45 5.19 -1.60
N ASN A 179 -9.06 6.32 -2.18
CA ASN A 179 -8.04 6.37 -3.23
C ASN A 179 -6.60 6.32 -2.70
N LYS A 180 -6.39 6.56 -1.40
CA LYS A 180 -5.06 6.48 -0.79
C LYS A 180 -4.57 5.03 -0.74
N LYS A 181 -3.28 4.86 -0.95
CA LYS A 181 -2.56 3.59 -0.83
C LYS A 181 -2.48 3.15 0.62
N MET A 182 -2.48 1.84 0.85
CA MET A 182 -2.43 1.24 2.18
C MET A 182 -1.15 1.62 2.96
N TYR A 183 -0.08 2.03 2.27
CA TYR A 183 1.17 2.50 2.88
C TYR A 183 1.19 4.01 3.15
N GLU A 184 0.19 4.76 2.69
CA GLU A 184 0.11 6.20 2.94
C GLU A 184 -0.41 6.44 4.35
N PHE A 185 0.38 7.08 5.20
CA PHE A 185 0.00 7.36 6.57
C PHE A 185 -1.19 8.30 6.63
N PHE A 186 -2.13 7.95 7.48
CA PHE A 186 -3.25 8.79 7.84
C PHE A 186 -3.06 9.17 9.30
N GLU A 187 -3.23 10.46 9.62
CA GLU A 187 -3.11 10.93 10.99
C GLU A 187 -3.96 10.07 11.94
N LYS A 188 -3.32 9.57 13.01
CA LYS A 188 -3.91 8.69 14.04
C LYS A 188 -4.27 7.27 13.60
N GLY A 189 -3.75 6.78 12.47
CA GLY A 189 -3.57 5.34 12.21
C GLY A 189 -4.83 4.48 12.08
N LYS A 190 -6.02 5.06 11.94
CA LYS A 190 -7.31 4.32 11.94
C LYS A 190 -8.18 4.56 10.70
N SER A 191 -7.58 4.89 9.56
CA SER A 191 -8.38 5.15 8.35
C SER A 191 -8.93 3.88 7.74
N TYR A 192 -8.20 2.77 7.72
CA TYR A 192 -8.72 1.54 7.10
C TYR A 192 -9.95 0.98 7.82
N GLU A 193 -9.91 0.80 9.15
CA GLU A 193 -11.05 0.30 9.92
C GLU A 193 -12.29 1.22 9.82
N LYS A 194 -12.05 2.54 9.79
CA LYS A 194 -13.14 3.51 9.63
C LYS A 194 -13.69 3.51 8.20
N LEU A 195 -12.85 3.38 7.19
CA LEU A 195 -13.27 3.25 5.79
C LEU A 195 -14.05 1.95 5.59
N SER A 196 -13.56 0.83 6.13
CA SER A 196 -14.24 -0.47 6.07
C SER A 196 -15.55 -0.49 6.83
N LYS A 197 -15.76 0.43 7.78
CA LYS A 197 -17.02 0.57 8.52
C LYS A 197 -17.98 1.55 7.88
N TRP A 198 -17.50 2.73 7.48
CA TRP A 198 -18.37 3.87 7.14
C TRP A 198 -18.47 4.14 5.64
N CYS A 199 -17.59 3.57 4.82
CA CYS A 199 -17.56 3.78 3.37
C CYS A 199 -18.01 2.56 2.57
N VAL A 200 -18.44 1.50 3.26
CA VAL A 200 -18.95 0.27 2.65
C VAL A 200 -20.45 0.17 2.86
N LYS A 201 -21.12 -0.56 1.97
CA LYS A 201 -22.52 -0.91 2.14
C LYS A 201 -22.64 -1.85 3.32
N GLN A 202 -23.43 -1.46 4.31
CA GLN A 202 -23.77 -2.35 5.40
C GLN A 202 -24.59 -3.49 4.83
N LYS A 203 -24.19 -4.74 5.09
CA LYS A 203 -25.06 -5.88 4.80
C LYS A 203 -26.31 -5.68 5.65
N GLN A 204 -27.48 -5.57 5.01
CA GLN A 204 -28.73 -5.67 5.74
C GLN A 204 -28.69 -6.99 6.49
N SER A 205 -28.67 -6.92 7.82
CA SER A 205 -28.80 -8.11 8.65
C SER A 205 -30.22 -8.60 8.42
N THR A 206 -30.38 -9.54 7.49
CA THR A 206 -31.61 -10.31 7.34
C THR A 206 -31.76 -11.07 8.64
N THR A 207 -32.50 -10.46 9.57
CA THR A 207 -32.96 -11.13 10.77
C THR A 207 -34.06 -12.06 10.27
N VAL A 208 -33.73 -13.35 10.19
CA VAL A 208 -34.70 -14.43 9.98
C VAL A 208 -35.40 -14.69 11.31
#